data_AF-A0A819TEA8-F1
#
_entry.id   AF-A0A819TEA8-F1
#
_cell.length_a   1.000
_cell.length_b   1.000
_cell.length_c   1.000
_cell.angle_alpha   90.00
_cell.angle_beta   90.00
_cell.angle_gamma   90.00
#
_symmetry.space_group_name_H-M   'P 1'
#
loop_
_entity.id
_entity.type
_entity.pdbx_description
1 polymer ?
#
loop_
_entity_poly.entity_id
_entity_poly.type
_entity_poly.pdbx_seq_one_letter_code
_entity_poly.pdbx_strand_id
1 'polypeptide(L)'
;MPSFSASLSKDNLCEASSEHRFIQLASTGEITQEQFNKWLTQDYLFVNSYIRFGAHVLINAPRQDYKVLIKGLSALEEELTWFENKLKEKNISIKNIKPLSANLNYQHWLDDLMLTKKSYLSLITHII
;
A
#
# COMPACT_ATOMS: atom_id res chain seq x y z
N MET A 1 30.03 3.60 -2.80
CA MET A 1 29.00 2.72 -3.36
C MET A 1 27.66 3.20 -2.82
N PRO A 2 26.70 3.63 -3.66
CA PRO A 2 25.35 3.93 -3.17
C PRO A 2 24.76 2.68 -2.51
N SER A 3 23.93 2.86 -1.48
CA SER A 3 23.23 1.75 -0.85
C SER A 3 22.34 1.05 -1.88
N PHE A 4 22.08 -0.24 -1.69
CA PHE A 4 21.20 -1.00 -2.58
C PHE A 4 19.81 -0.32 -2.75
N SER A 5 19.28 0.29 -1.70
CA SER A 5 18.05 1.10 -1.75
C SER A 5 18.17 2.31 -2.70
N ALA A 6 19.29 3.03 -2.68
CA ALA A 6 19.53 4.15 -3.58
C ALA A 6 19.65 3.71 -5.04
N SER A 7 20.04 2.45 -5.30
CA SER A 7 20.11 1.90 -6.65
C SER A 7 18.76 1.42 -7.21
N LEU A 8 17.73 1.30 -6.36
CA LEU A 8 16.36 0.95 -6.76
C LEU A 8 15.54 2.18 -7.19
N SER A 9 15.97 3.38 -6.78
CA SER A 9 15.39 4.65 -7.23
C SER A 9 15.53 4.77 -8.74
N LYS A 10 14.40 4.81 -9.45
CA LYS A 10 14.35 5.51 -10.75
C LYS A 10 13.95 6.93 -10.43
N ASP A 11 14.94 7.82 -10.35
CA ASP A 11 14.80 9.18 -9.79
C ASP A 11 13.53 9.90 -10.34
N ASN A 12 13.27 9.80 -11.64
CA ASN A 12 12.12 10.44 -12.28
C ASN A 12 10.74 9.89 -11.87
N LEU A 13 10.65 8.61 -11.46
CA LEU A 13 9.38 8.00 -11.03
C LEU A 13 9.09 8.30 -9.55
N CYS A 14 10.10 8.29 -8.69
CA CYS A 14 9.95 8.68 -7.28
C CYS A 14 9.53 10.15 -7.16
N GLU A 15 10.15 11.03 -7.95
CA GLU A 15 9.79 12.45 -8.01
C GLU A 15 8.35 12.63 -8.52
N ALA A 16 7.99 12.01 -9.65
CA ALA A 16 6.64 12.10 -10.20
C ALA A 16 5.53 11.59 -9.26
N SER A 17 5.79 10.55 -8.47
CA SER A 17 4.84 10.06 -7.47
C SER A 17 4.71 11.00 -6.26
N SER A 18 5.83 11.60 -5.83
CA SER A 18 5.86 12.50 -4.67
C SER A 18 5.28 13.88 -4.99
N GLU A 19 5.41 14.34 -6.23
CA GLU A 19 4.87 15.61 -6.72
C GLU A 19 3.45 15.50 -7.28
N HIS A 20 2.82 14.32 -7.19
CA HIS A 20 1.50 14.13 -7.76
C HIS A 20 0.49 15.14 -7.18
N ARG A 21 -0.36 15.72 -8.04
CA ARG A 21 -1.28 16.80 -7.70
C ARG A 21 -2.15 16.51 -6.46
N PHE A 22 -2.54 15.26 -6.27
CA PHE A 22 -3.27 14.85 -5.07
C PHE A 22 -2.47 15.10 -3.78
N ILE A 23 -1.18 14.77 -3.76
CA ILE A 23 -0.28 14.99 -2.60
C ILE A 23 -0.10 16.48 -2.33
N GLN A 24 0.09 17.28 -3.39
CA GLN A 24 0.20 18.74 -3.26
C GLN A 24 -1.08 19.36 -2.67
N LEU A 25 -2.25 18.96 -3.15
CA LEU A 25 -3.52 19.47 -2.62
C LEU A 25 -3.79 18.96 -1.20
N ALA A 26 -3.37 17.73 -0.88
CA ALA A 26 -3.55 17.16 0.45
C ALA A 26 -2.69 17.88 1.49
N SER A 27 -1.46 18.28 1.12
CA SER A 27 -0.55 19.00 2.02
C SER A 27 -1.00 20.43 2.32
N THR A 28 -1.71 21.08 1.39
CA THR A 28 -2.31 22.40 1.59
C THR A 28 -3.74 22.36 2.17
N GLY A 29 -4.34 21.17 2.28
CA GLY A 29 -5.72 21.01 2.76
C GLY A 29 -6.79 21.38 1.72
N GLU A 30 -6.41 21.50 0.45
CA GLU A 30 -7.29 21.94 -0.64
C GLU A 30 -8.03 20.78 -1.34
N ILE A 31 -7.82 19.53 -0.90
CA ILE A 31 -8.57 18.39 -1.44
C ILE A 31 -10.07 18.51 -1.17
N THR A 32 -10.87 18.21 -2.19
CA THR A 32 -12.32 18.15 -2.02
C THR A 32 -12.73 16.91 -1.23
N GLN A 33 -13.93 16.94 -0.64
CA GLN A 33 -14.48 15.76 0.03
C GLN A 33 -14.61 14.57 -0.91
N GLU A 34 -14.95 14.80 -2.19
CA GLU A 34 -15.03 13.75 -3.20
C GLU A 34 -13.66 13.12 -3.47
N GLN A 35 -12.62 13.94 -3.63
CA GLN A 35 -11.24 13.46 -3.80
C GLN A 35 -10.77 12.65 -2.59
N PHE A 36 -11.05 13.14 -1.38
CA PHE A 36 -10.73 12.41 -0.15
C PHE A 36 -11.47 11.08 -0.09
N ASN A 37 -12.79 11.05 -0.33
CA ASN A 37 -13.59 9.83 -0.27
C ASN A 37 -13.14 8.82 -1.35
N LYS A 38 -12.75 9.30 -2.53
CA LYS A 38 -12.21 8.45 -3.59
C LYS A 38 -10.87 7.83 -3.17
N TRP A 39 -9.95 8.61 -2.60
CA TRP A 39 -8.71 8.07 -2.06
C TRP A 39 -9.01 7.07 -0.93
N LEU A 40 -9.80 7.46 0.08
CA LEU A 40 -10.14 6.63 1.25
C LEU A 40 -10.66 5.25 0.85
N THR A 41 -11.58 5.20 -0.11
CA THR A 41 -12.18 3.94 -0.55
C THR A 41 -11.23 3.06 -1.36
N GLN A 42 -10.40 3.66 -2.22
CA GLN A 42 -9.43 2.89 -3.01
C GLN A 42 -8.26 2.42 -2.15
N ASP A 43 -7.75 3.27 -1.25
CA ASP A 43 -6.61 2.95 -0.40
C ASP A 43 -6.96 1.88 0.63
N TYR A 44 -8.19 1.89 1.17
CA TYR A 44 -8.71 0.77 1.98
C TYR A 44 -8.61 -0.59 1.27
N LEU A 45 -9.04 -0.66 0.00
CA LEU A 45 -8.94 -1.89 -0.79
C LEU A 45 -7.48 -2.30 -1.03
N PHE A 46 -6.61 -1.31 -1.28
CA PHE A 46 -5.19 -1.55 -1.49
C PHE A 46 -4.52 -2.09 -0.23
N VAL A 47 -4.69 -1.44 0.93
CA VAL A 47 -4.11 -1.86 2.21
C VAL A 47 -4.57 -3.28 2.57
N ASN A 48 -5.84 -3.61 2.35
CA ASN A 48 -6.34 -4.97 2.57
C ASN A 48 -5.63 -6.02 1.69
N SER A 49 -5.34 -5.70 0.42
CA SER A 49 -4.51 -6.57 -0.43
C SER A 49 -3.04 -6.57 -0.03
N TYR A 50 -2.52 -5.45 0.43
CA TYR A 50 -1.13 -5.31 0.87
C TYR A 50 -0.82 -6.11 2.14
N ILE A 51 -1.76 -6.21 3.08
CA ILE A 51 -1.63 -7.10 4.25
C ILE A 51 -1.44 -8.56 3.83
N ARG A 52 -2.20 -9.03 2.83
CA ARG A 52 -2.04 -10.40 2.29
C ARG A 52 -0.64 -10.60 1.71
N PHE A 53 -0.15 -9.62 0.95
CA PHE A 53 1.22 -9.63 0.43
C PHE A 53 2.27 -9.62 1.55
N GLY A 54 2.14 -8.75 2.56
CA GLY A 54 3.05 -8.68 3.70
C GLY A 54 3.10 -10.00 4.49
N ALA A 55 1.96 -10.65 4.68
CA ALA A 55 1.89 -11.97 5.30
C ALA A 55 2.61 -13.04 4.44
N HIS A 56 2.46 -12.98 3.12
CA HIS A 56 3.21 -13.85 2.21
C HIS A 56 4.72 -13.62 2.30
N VAL A 57 5.17 -12.37 2.42
CA VAL A 57 6.60 -12.06 2.65
C VAL A 57 7.09 -12.63 3.98
N LEU A 58 6.30 -12.53 5.04
CA LEU A 58 6.65 -13.09 6.36
C LEU A 58 6.88 -14.61 6.32
N ILE A 59 6.05 -15.35 5.56
CA ILE A 59 6.21 -16.81 5.40
C ILE A 59 7.59 -17.18 4.83
N ASN A 60 8.12 -16.33 3.95
CA ASN A 60 9.39 -16.56 3.26
C ASN A 60 10.60 -15.90 3.96
N ALA A 61 10.39 -15.19 5.08
CA ALA A 61 11.41 -14.40 5.73
C ALA A 61 12.36 -15.26 6.61
N PRO A 62 13.62 -14.84 6.79
CA PRO A 62 14.48 -15.39 7.83
C PRO A 62 14.02 -14.91 9.21
N ARG A 63 14.31 -15.69 10.25
CA ARG A 63 13.87 -15.43 11.63
C ARG A 63 14.20 -14.03 12.16
N GLN A 64 15.35 -13.48 11.75
CA GLN A 64 15.80 -12.15 12.17
C GLN A 64 14.85 -11.02 11.75
N ASP A 65 14.11 -11.19 10.64
CA ASP A 65 13.23 -10.16 10.09
C ASP A 65 11.77 -10.30 10.56
N TYR A 66 11.43 -11.38 11.28
CA TYR A 66 10.06 -11.61 11.74
C TYR A 66 9.54 -10.47 12.61
N LYS A 67 10.38 -9.94 13.51
CA LYS A 67 9.95 -8.90 14.45
C LYS A 67 9.51 -7.63 13.72
N VAL A 68 10.21 -7.22 12.67
CA VAL A 68 9.84 -6.01 11.92
C VAL A 68 8.61 -6.24 11.05
N LEU A 69 8.52 -7.40 10.38
CA LEU A 69 7.39 -7.73 9.52
C LEU A 69 6.08 -7.91 10.31
N ILE A 70 6.12 -8.59 11.46
CA ILE A 70 4.95 -8.74 12.34
C ILE A 70 4.47 -7.38 12.85
N LYS A 71 5.38 -6.49 13.24
CA LYS A 71 5.03 -5.13 13.66
C LYS A 71 4.39 -4.32 12.52
N GLY A 72 4.93 -4.43 11.31
CA GLY A 72 4.35 -3.79 10.12
C GLY A 72 2.93 -4.29 9.85
N LEU A 73 2.71 -5.60 9.89
CA LEU A 73 1.38 -6.18 9.72
C LEU A 73 0.39 -5.74 10.81
N SER A 74 0.84 -5.63 12.06
CA SER A 74 0.02 -5.11 13.17
C SER A 74 -0.39 -3.65 12.90
N ALA A 75 0.55 -2.81 12.45
CA ALA A 75 0.26 -1.40 12.14
C ALA A 75 -0.74 -1.27 10.97
N LEU A 76 -0.62 -2.12 9.94
CA LEU A 76 -1.57 -2.13 8.82
C LEU A 76 -2.97 -2.59 9.25
N GLU A 77 -3.08 -3.49 10.23
CA GLU A 77 -4.37 -3.91 10.79
C GLU A 77 -5.04 -2.77 11.58
N GLU A 78 -4.27 -2.05 12.41
CA GLU A 78 -4.74 -0.84 13.09
C GLU A 78 -5.18 0.23 12.08
N GLU A 79 -4.44 0.36 10.97
CA GLU A 79 -4.78 1.27 9.87
C GLU A 79 -6.10 0.86 9.19
N LEU A 80 -6.36 -0.43 8.94
CA LEU A 80 -7.66 -0.88 8.43
C LEU A 80 -8.81 -0.52 9.38
N THR A 81 -8.61 -0.70 10.69
CA THR A 81 -9.60 -0.29 11.70
C THR A 81 -9.87 1.22 11.60
N TRP A 82 -8.84 2.04 11.38
CA TRP A 82 -9.01 3.47 11.13
C TRP A 82 -9.80 3.75 9.86
N PHE A 83 -9.51 3.08 8.75
CA PHE A 83 -10.26 3.22 7.49
C PHE A 83 -11.74 2.89 7.68
N GLU A 84 -12.05 1.77 8.35
CA GLU A 84 -13.43 1.33 8.58
C GLU A 84 -14.22 2.33 9.42
N ASN A 85 -13.59 2.89 10.45
CA ASN A 85 -14.18 3.96 11.25
C ASN A 85 -14.44 5.22 10.40
N LYS A 86 -13.49 5.63 9.56
CA LYS A 86 -13.64 6.79 8.67
C LYS A 86 -14.71 6.59 7.60
N LEU A 87 -14.82 5.39 7.03
CA LEU A 87 -15.88 5.04 6.09
C LEU A 87 -17.26 5.11 6.76
N LYS A 88 -17.36 4.62 8.01
CA LYS A 88 -18.59 4.69 8.81
C LYS A 88 -18.99 6.15 9.12
N GLU A 89 -18.06 6.99 9.56
CA GLU A 89 -18.29 8.43 9.79
C GLU A 89 -18.84 9.13 8.53
N LYS A 90 -18.42 8.68 7.35
CA LYS A 90 -18.81 9.24 6.05
C LYS A 90 -20.04 8.56 5.43
N ASN A 91 -20.66 7.62 6.13
CA ASN A 91 -21.80 6.82 5.65
C ASN A 91 -21.51 6.07 4.34
N ILE A 92 -20.26 5.65 4.12
CA ILE A 92 -19.85 4.87 2.96
C ILE A 92 -19.86 3.38 3.36
N SER A 93 -20.71 2.59 2.70
CA SER A 93 -20.76 1.14 2.91
C SER A 93 -19.59 0.44 2.22
N ILE A 94 -18.82 -0.36 2.96
CA ILE A 94 -17.71 -1.17 2.45
C ILE A 94 -18.17 -2.08 1.30
N LYS A 95 -19.39 -2.64 1.40
CA LYS A 95 -19.97 -3.53 0.36
C LYS A 95 -20.17 -2.85 -0.99
N ASN A 96 -20.23 -1.52 -1.00
CA ASN A 96 -20.47 -0.74 -2.22
C ASN A 96 -19.15 -0.24 -2.85
N ILE A 97 -18.02 -0.43 -2.17
CA ILE A 97 -16.72 -0.02 -2.69
C ILE A 97 -16.30 -0.99 -3.79
N LYS A 98 -16.03 -0.45 -4.98
CA LYS A 98 -15.51 -1.21 -6.11
C LYS A 98 -14.10 -0.71 -6.46
N PRO A 99 -13.15 -1.61 -6.77
CA PRO A 99 -11.83 -1.19 -7.22
C PRO A 99 -11.96 -0.49 -8.58
N LEU A 100 -11.28 0.63 -8.71
CA LEU A 100 -11.01 1.26 -10.00
C LEU A 100 -9.90 0.49 -10.72
N SER A 101 -9.75 0.70 -12.03
CA SER A 101 -8.77 -0.03 -12.86
C SER A 101 -7.35 0.06 -12.32
N ALA A 102 -6.90 1.24 -11.88
CA ALA A 102 -5.57 1.41 -11.30
C ALA A 102 -5.37 0.57 -10.04
N ASN A 103 -6.38 0.53 -9.16
CA ASN A 103 -6.34 -0.25 -7.93
C ASN A 103 -6.34 -1.75 -8.24
N LEU A 104 -7.23 -2.20 -9.13
CA LEU A 104 -7.32 -3.60 -9.55
C LEU A 104 -6.01 -4.09 -10.19
N ASN A 105 -5.39 -3.27 -11.05
CA ASN A 105 -4.09 -3.59 -11.64
C ASN A 105 -2.99 -3.74 -10.59
N TYR A 106 -3.01 -2.91 -9.54
CA TYR A 106 -2.05 -3.02 -8.45
C TYR A 106 -2.29 -4.30 -7.65
N GLN A 107 -3.54 -4.63 -7.33
CA GLN A 107 -3.88 -5.88 -6.64
C GLN A 107 -3.38 -7.11 -7.43
N HIS A 108 -3.65 -7.17 -8.73
CA HIS A 108 -3.15 -8.26 -9.58
C HIS A 108 -1.62 -8.33 -9.59
N TRP A 109 -0.95 -7.18 -9.62
CA TRP A 109 0.50 -7.15 -9.56
C TRP A 109 1.04 -7.70 -8.24
N LEU A 110 0.41 -7.39 -7.10
CA LEU A 110 0.76 -8.00 -5.80
C LEU A 110 0.51 -9.51 -5.81
N ASP A 111 -0.61 -9.96 -6.39
CA ASP A 111 -0.94 -11.38 -6.53
C ASP A 111 0.12 -12.12 -7.37
N ASP A 112 0.54 -11.55 -8.49
CA ASP A 112 1.61 -12.10 -9.33
C ASP A 112 2.94 -12.21 -8.57
N LEU A 113 3.26 -11.23 -7.72
CA LEU A 113 4.45 -11.30 -6.86
C LEU A 113 4.38 -12.44 -5.84
N MET A 114 3.20 -12.75 -5.31
CA MET A 114 2.99 -13.88 -4.39
C MET A 114 3.03 -15.24 -5.09
N LEU A 115 2.58 -15.30 -6.35
CA LEU A 115 2.53 -16.54 -7.13
C LEU A 115 3.88 -16.90 -7.76
N THR A 116 4.70 -15.89 -8.05
CA THR A 116 6.06 -16.14 -8.54
C THR A 116 6.93 -16.66 -7.40
N LYS A 117 7.67 -17.76 -7.62
CA LYS A 117 8.67 -18.31 -6.67
C LYS A 117 9.90 -17.39 -6.56
N LYS A 118 9.69 -16.11 -6.28
CA LYS A 118 10.74 -15.11 -6.09
C LYS A 118 11.42 -15.36 -4.75
N SER A 119 12.72 -15.10 -4.71
CA SER A 119 13.48 -15.17 -3.45
C SER A 119 12.99 -14.08 -2.50
N TYR A 120 13.13 -14.32 -1.19
CA TYR A 120 12.83 -13.32 -0.16
C TYR A 120 13.46 -11.95 -0.45
N LEU A 121 14.72 -11.94 -0.91
CA LEU A 121 15.44 -10.72 -1.29
C LEU A 121 14.72 -9.94 -2.42
N SER A 122 14.15 -10.65 -3.40
CA SER A 122 13.37 -10.03 -4.46
C SER A 122 11.99 -9.57 -3.98
N LEU A 123 11.42 -10.15 -2.93
CA LEU A 123 10.13 -9.70 -2.39
C LEU A 123 10.29 -8.39 -1.60
N ILE A 124 11.35 -8.27 -0.79
CA ILE A 124 11.57 -7.09 0.03
C ILE A 124 11.94 -5.84 -0.78
N THR A 125 12.51 -5.97 -1.98
CA THR A 125 12.77 -4.80 -2.86
C THR A 125 11.50 -4.16 -3.41
N HIS A 126 10.35 -4.81 -3.26
CA HIS A 126 9.05 -4.30 -3.72
C HIS A 126 8.18 -3.84 -2.53
N ILE A 127 8.72 -3.90 -1.31
CA ILE A 127 8.12 -3.35 -0.08
C ILE A 127 8.54 -1.88 0.13
N ILE A 128 9.75 -1.51 -0.32
CA ILE A 128 10.35 -0.18 -0.22
C ILE A 128 10.09 0.57 -1.53
#